data_AF-A0A0R3MJQ2-F1
#
_entry.id   AF-A0A0R3MJQ2-F1
#
_cell.length_a   1.000
_cell.length_b   1.000
_cell.length_c   1.000
_cell.angle_alpha   90.00
_cell.angle_beta   90.00
_cell.angle_gamma   90.00
#
_symmetry.space_group_name_H-M   'P 1'
#
loop_
_entity.id
_entity.type
_entity.pdbx_description
1 polymer ?
#
loop_
_entity_poly.entity_id
_entity_poly.type
_entity_poly.pdbx_seq_one_letter_code
_entity_poly.pdbx_strand_id
1 'polypeptide(L)'
;MSSRVVGLEVRNKANEAIATIEDIAFNENGIDGYILSIGGFFGIADRYVAVHSSSIALTYDRANNQWRATMDASAEQLKAAPEFKYPGNT
;
A
#
# COMPACT_ATOMS: atom_id res chain seq x y z
N MET A 1 16.10 12.87 -0.01
CA MET A 1 15.65 12.39 1.32
C MET A 1 14.18 11.96 1.30
N SER A 2 13.74 11.25 0.26
CA SER A 2 12.33 10.92 -0.04
C SER A 2 11.95 9.47 0.32
N SER A 3 12.88 8.65 0.81
CA SER A 3 12.79 7.18 0.85
C SER A 3 12.23 6.57 2.15
N ARG A 4 11.31 7.22 2.87
CA ARG A 4 10.82 6.67 4.17
C ARG A 4 9.41 6.09 4.16
N VAL A 5 8.65 6.27 3.07
CA VAL A 5 7.25 5.82 2.98
C VAL A 5 7.05 4.79 1.87
N VAL A 6 7.78 4.94 0.76
CA VAL A 6 7.88 3.90 -0.28
C VAL A 6 8.70 2.73 0.25
N GLY A 7 8.21 1.51 0.06
CA GLY A 7 8.74 0.28 0.66
C GLY A 7 8.21 -0.01 2.07
N LEU A 8 7.25 0.78 2.57
CA LEU A 8 6.64 0.52 3.88
C LEU A 8 5.66 -0.65 3.80
N GLU A 9 5.81 -1.60 4.72
CA GLU A 9 4.88 -2.74 4.84
C GLU A 9 3.54 -2.27 5.43
N VAL A 10 2.46 -2.58 4.72
CA VAL A 10 1.09 -2.40 5.20
C VAL A 10 0.68 -3.66 5.93
N ARG A 11 0.28 -3.50 7.19
CA ARG A 11 -0.17 -4.59 8.06
C ARG A 11 -1.68 -4.57 8.30
N ASN A 12 -2.28 -5.75 8.45
CA ASN A 12 -3.68 -5.87 8.90
C ASN A 12 -3.78 -5.75 10.44
N LYS A 13 -5.02 -5.85 10.96
CA LYS A 13 -5.31 -5.97 12.40
C LYS A 13 -4.66 -7.18 13.08
N ALA A 14 -4.32 -8.23 12.34
CA ALA A 14 -3.59 -9.40 12.84
C ALA A 14 -2.07 -9.19 12.86
N ASN A 15 -1.58 -7.97 12.56
CA ASN A 15 -0.17 -7.61 12.48
C ASN A 15 0.61 -8.37 11.38
N GLU A 16 -0.10 -8.93 10.41
CA GLU A 16 0.46 -9.62 9.24
C GLU A 16 0.68 -8.61 8.12
N ALA A 17 1.82 -8.71 7.42
CA ALA A 17 2.09 -7.92 6.24
C ALA A 17 1.24 -8.44 5.08
N ILE A 18 0.33 -7.60 4.59
CA ILE A 18 -0.63 -7.95 3.54
C ILE A 18 -0.27 -7.31 2.20
N ALA A 19 0.49 -6.21 2.22
CA ALA A 19 0.95 -5.50 1.06
C ALA A 19 2.14 -4.59 1.39
N THR A 20 2.78 -4.03 0.37
CA THR A 20 3.85 -3.04 0.49
C THR A 20 3.48 -1.79 -0.31
N ILE A 21 3.74 -0.60 0.23
CA ILE A 21 3.58 0.64 -0.52
C ILE A 21 4.66 0.69 -1.60
N GLU A 22 4.29 0.46 -2.85
CA GLU A 22 5.20 0.51 -3.99
C GLU A 22 5.28 1.94 -4.54
N ASP A 23 4.14 2.61 -4.65
CA ASP A 23 4.09 3.96 -5.20
C ASP A 23 2.94 4.77 -4.57
N ILE A 24 2.96 6.08 -4.80
CA ILE A 24 1.99 7.04 -4.28
C ILE A 24 1.39 7.77 -5.49
N ALA A 25 0.08 7.67 -5.65
CA ALA A 25 -0.64 8.43 -6.65
C ALA A 25 -0.83 9.87 -6.16
N PHE A 26 -0.32 10.83 -6.94
CA PHE A 26 -0.47 12.25 -6.69
C PHE A 26 -1.41 12.88 -7.73
N ASN A 27 -2.19 13.85 -7.30
CA ASN A 27 -3.09 14.66 -8.11
C ASN A 27 -2.80 16.16 -7.83
N GLU A 28 -3.44 17.08 -8.54
CA GLU A 28 -3.21 18.53 -8.44
C GLU A 28 -3.37 19.10 -7.02
N ASN A 29 -4.14 18.41 -6.17
CA ASN A 29 -4.40 18.79 -4.78
C ASN A 29 -3.50 18.09 -3.74
N GLY A 30 -2.65 17.13 -4.14
CA GLY A 30 -1.79 16.36 -3.23
C GLY A 30 -1.87 14.85 -3.44
N ILE A 31 -1.93 14.09 -2.35
CA ILE A 31 -1.96 12.61 -2.40
C ILE A 31 -3.38 12.13 -2.70
N ASP A 32 -3.55 11.50 -3.86
CA ASP A 32 -4.82 10.94 -4.33
C ASP A 32 -5.01 9.50 -3.80
N GLY A 33 -3.93 8.72 -3.82
CA GLY A 33 -3.98 7.32 -3.39
C GLY A 33 -2.60 6.70 -3.18
N TYR A 34 -2.61 5.46 -2.73
CA TYR A 34 -1.41 4.64 -2.56
C TYR A 34 -1.53 3.39 -3.42
N ILE A 35 -0.46 3.07 -4.13
CA ILE A 35 -0.35 1.85 -4.92
C ILE A 35 0.33 0.81 -4.04
N LEU A 36 -0.43 -0.22 -3.71
CA LEU A 36 -0.01 -1.32 -2.87
C LEU A 36 0.33 -2.52 -3.74
N SER A 37 1.52 -3.08 -3.55
CA SER A 37 1.92 -4.35 -4.14
C SER A 37 1.57 -5.50 -3.19
N ILE A 38 0.80 -6.46 -3.69
CA ILE A 38 0.33 -7.63 -2.94
C ILE A 38 1.10 -8.86 -3.44
N GLY A 39 2.19 -9.18 -2.74
CA GLY A 39 2.96 -10.40 -2.96
C GLY A 39 3.97 -10.30 -4.10
N GLY A 40 5.25 -10.21 -3.74
CA GLY A 40 6.37 -10.08 -4.68
C GLY A 40 7.68 -10.72 -4.21
N PHE A 41 7.63 -11.79 -3.39
CA PHE A 41 8.84 -12.52 -2.99
C PHE A 41 8.89 -13.99 -3.46
N PHE A 42 7.81 -14.53 -4.07
CA PHE A 42 7.71 -15.97 -4.41
C PHE A 42 7.06 -16.28 -5.78
N GLY A 43 7.27 -15.47 -6.82
CA GLY A 43 6.97 -15.87 -8.21
C GLY A 43 5.49 -16.12 -8.54
N ILE A 44 4.58 -15.60 -7.70
CA ILE A 44 3.14 -15.53 -7.97
C ILE A 44 2.87 -14.08 -8.34
N ALA A 45 2.28 -13.87 -9.53
CA ALA A 45 2.14 -12.56 -10.19
C ALA A 45 1.91 -11.38 -9.23
N ASP A 46 2.81 -10.41 -9.27
CA ASP A 46 2.68 -9.15 -8.53
C ASP A 46 1.35 -8.50 -8.89
N ARG A 47 0.46 -8.39 -7.91
CA ARG A 47 -0.82 -7.69 -8.06
C ARG A 47 -0.72 -6.32 -7.42
N TYR A 48 -0.98 -5.30 -8.21
CA TYR A 48 -1.05 -3.92 -7.73
C TYR A 48 -2.49 -3.53 -7.44
N VAL A 49 -2.73 -2.92 -6.30
CA VAL A 49 -4.05 -2.37 -5.92
C VAL A 49 -3.85 -0.93 -5.49
N ALA A 50 -4.57 -0.03 -6.15
CA ALA A 50 -4.65 1.35 -5.72
C ALA A 50 -5.74 1.46 -4.68
N VAL A 51 -5.37 2.02 -3.53
CA VAL A 51 -6.29 2.35 -2.47
C VAL A 51 -6.28 3.85 -2.26
N HIS A 52 -7.42 4.39 -1.85
CA HIS A 52 -7.50 5.80 -1.50
C HIS A 52 -6.61 6.07 -0.28
N SER A 53 -6.05 7.28 -0.19
CA SER A 53 -5.17 7.65 0.93
C SER A 53 -5.86 7.48 2.30
N SER A 54 -7.17 7.65 2.35
CA SER A 54 -8.00 7.47 3.54
C SER A 54 -8.16 6.02 4.01
N SER A 55 -7.90 5.03 3.15
CA SER A 55 -8.00 3.60 3.51
C SER A 55 -6.77 3.10 4.27
N ILE A 56 -5.65 3.84 4.22
CA ILE A 56 -4.42 3.51 4.94
C ILE A 56 -4.33 4.37 6.18
N ALA A 57 -4.21 3.73 7.33
CA ALA A 57 -3.87 4.38 8.59
C ALA A 57 -2.34 4.41 8.74
N LEU A 58 -1.73 5.58 8.48
CA LEU A 58 -0.31 5.81 8.74
C LEU A 58 -0.13 6.21 10.22
N THR A 59 0.50 5.34 10.99
CA THR A 59 0.80 5.59 12.41
C THR A 59 2.31 5.72 12.58
N TYR A 60 2.75 6.74 13.31
CA TYR A 60 4.17 6.90 13.65
C TYR A 60 4.47 6.22 14.99
N ASP A 61 5.25 5.14 14.95
CA ASP A 61 5.67 4.40 16.13
C ASP A 61 6.85 5.15 16.78
N ARG A 62 6.53 5.95 17.81
CA ARG A 62 7.53 6.73 18.56
C ARG A 62 8.55 5.84 19.28
N ALA A 63 8.17 4.61 19.65
CA ALA A 63 9.03 3.70 20.39
C ALA A 63 10.15 3.13 19.53
N ASN A 64 9.85 2.83 18.26
CA ASN A 64 10.81 2.27 17.30
C ASN A 64 11.28 3.30 16.27
N ASN A 65 10.86 4.57 16.40
CA ASN A 65 11.18 5.67 15.50
C ASN A 65 10.87 5.34 14.01
N GLN A 66 9.82 4.56 13.76
CA GLN A 66 9.46 4.05 12.43
C GLN A 66 8.00 4.37 12.08
N TRP A 67 7.74 4.62 10.79
CA TRP A 67 6.37 4.68 10.29
C TRP A 67 5.79 3.28 10.22
N ARG A 68 4.50 3.13 10.48
CA ARG A 68 3.74 1.90 10.30
C ARG A 68 2.51 2.23 9.48
N ALA A 69 2.29 1.49 8.40
CA ALA A 69 1.05 1.54 7.67
C ALA A 69 0.18 0.37 8.11
N THR A 70 -1.06 0.66 8.47
CA THR A 70 -2.06 -0.34 8.79
C THR A 70 -3.32 -0.15 7.96
N MET A 71 -3.97 -1.24 7.61
CA MET A 71 -5.17 -1.24 6.79
C MET A 71 -6.21 -2.20 7.36
N ASP A 72 -7.48 -1.80 7.26
CA ASP A 72 -8.63 -2.65 7.61
C ASP A 72 -9.03 -3.58 6.45
N ALA A 73 -8.06 -4.34 5.94
CA ALA A 73 -8.28 -5.35 4.91
C ALA A 73 -7.34 -6.54 5.14
N SER A 74 -7.72 -7.70 4.61
CA SER A 74 -6.85 -8.88 4.56
C SER A 74 -6.15 -9.00 3.20
N ALA A 75 -5.04 -9.74 3.15
CA ALA A 75 -4.35 -10.01 1.88
C ALA A 75 -5.28 -10.70 0.86
N GLU A 76 -6.22 -11.52 1.32
CA GLU A 76 -7.22 -12.17 0.47
C GLU A 76 -8.24 -11.16 -0.09
N GLN A 77 -8.68 -10.21 0.72
CA GLN A 77 -9.58 -9.14 0.25
C GLN A 77 -8.88 -8.25 -0.77
N LEU A 78 -7.60 -7.95 -0.56
CA LEU A 78 -6.79 -7.24 -1.54
C LEU A 78 -6.58 -8.05 -2.82
N LYS A 79 -6.39 -9.36 -2.72
CA LYS A 79 -6.35 -10.24 -3.89
C LYS A 79 -7.71 -10.32 -4.59
N ALA A 80 -8.82 -10.23 -3.86
CA ALA A 80 -10.16 -10.18 -4.44
C ALA A 80 -10.54 -8.79 -4.98
N ALA A 81 -9.82 -7.74 -4.56
CA ALA A 81 -10.04 -6.38 -5.03
C ALA A 81 -9.67 -6.25 -6.52
N PRO A 82 -10.34 -5.33 -7.25
CA PRO A 82 -9.96 -5.03 -8.61
C PRO A 82 -8.50 -4.59 -8.66
N GLU A 83 -7.73 -5.24 -9.53
CA GLU A 83 -6.36 -4.85 -9.81
C GLU A 83 -6.33 -3.43 -10.37
N PHE A 84 -5.42 -2.62 -9.86
CA PHE A 84 -5.17 -1.31 -10.43
C PHE A 84 -4.44 -1.48 -11.74
N LYS A 85 -5.16 -1.21 -12.82
CA LYS A 85 -4.58 -1.00 -14.13
C LYS A 85 -4.26 0.47 -14.25
N TYR A 86 -2.99 0.80 -14.42
CA TYR A 86 -2.62 2.14 -14.84
C TYR A 86 -3.45 2.47 -16.08
N PRO A 87 -4.26 3.54 -16.06
CA PRO A 87 -4.99 3.94 -17.25
C PRO A 87 -3.94 4.29 -18.30
N GLY A 88 -3.74 3.36 -19.23
CA GLY A 88 -2.89 3.56 -20.39
C GLY A 88 -3.49 4.71 -21.18
N ASN A 89 -2.77 5.82 -21.20
CA ASN A 89 -2.92 6.87 -22.19
C ASN A 89 -3.01 6.19 -23.57
N THR A 90 -4.19 6.19 -24.17
CA THR A 90 -4.39 5.88 -25.60
C THR A 90 -4.39 7.18 -26.37
#